data_AF-A0A958FAU7-F1
#
_entry.id   AF-A0A958FAU7-F1
#
_cell.length_a   1.000
_cell.length_b   1.000
_cell.length_c   1.000
_cell.angle_alpha   90.00
_cell.angle_beta   90.00
_cell.angle_gamma   90.00
#
_symmetry.space_group_name_H-M   'P 1'
#
loop_
_entity.id
_entity.type
_entity.pdbx_description
1 polymer ?
#
loop_
_entity_poly.entity_id
_entity_poly.type
_entity_poly.pdbx_seq_one_letter_code
_entity_poly.pdbx_strand_id
1 'polypeptide(L)'
;MVILENLALALQSLKSNPLRSVLTLVGIAVGIAAVLYVVTLGEITQRRINEQLESMGSNVLMIRPGYSRMRGVRTGANVVNLTLADAREIEQASQVITSV
;
A
#
# COMPACT_ATOMS: atom_id res chain seq x y z
N MET A 1 -0.41 -44.26 25.25
CA MET A 1 0.48 -44.24 26.43
C MET A 1 1.88 -43.73 26.08
N VAL A 2 2.47 -44.16 24.96
CA VAL A 2 3.84 -43.80 24.54
C VAL A 2 4.07 -42.29 24.25
N ILE A 3 3.11 -41.60 23.61
CA ILE A 3 3.28 -40.18 23.24
C ILE A 3 3.33 -39.27 24.48
N LEU A 4 2.50 -39.55 25.50
CA LEU A 4 2.49 -38.77 26.74
C LEU A 4 3.77 -38.98 27.56
N GLU A 5 4.28 -40.21 27.64
CA GLU A 5 5.54 -40.50 28.33
C GLU A 5 6.73 -39.81 27.65
N ASN A 6 6.81 -39.88 26.32
CA ASN A 6 7.86 -39.19 25.57
C ASN A 6 7.81 -37.67 25.74
N LEU A 7 6.60 -37.08 25.77
CA LEU A 7 6.44 -35.64 26.01
C LEU A 7 6.86 -35.26 27.44
N ALA A 8 6.50 -36.07 28.44
CA ALA A 8 6.91 -35.85 29.83
C ALA A 8 8.43 -35.94 30.01
N LEU A 9 9.08 -36.94 29.38
CA LEU A 9 10.53 -37.10 29.37
C LEU A 9 11.25 -35.94 28.67
N ALA A 10 10.71 -35.44 27.56
CA ALA A 10 11.25 -34.28 26.85
C ALA A 10 11.17 -33.01 27.70
N LEU A 11 10.04 -32.76 28.37
CA LEU A 11 9.86 -31.63 29.29
C LEU A 11 10.81 -31.69 30.50
N GLN A 12 11.01 -32.89 31.04
CA GLN A 12 11.94 -33.10 32.15
C GLN A 12 13.40 -32.86 31.73
N SER A 13 13.75 -33.28 30.52
CA SER A 13 15.07 -33.03 29.92
C SER A 13 15.30 -31.54 29.63
N LEU A 14 14.27 -30.79 29.26
CA LEU A 14 14.36 -29.34 29.07
C LEU A 14 14.61 -28.59 30.40
N LYS A 15 14.04 -29.10 31.51
CA LYS A 15 14.26 -28.60 32.88
C LYS A 15 15.63 -28.95 33.47
N SER A 16 16.31 -30.00 32.99
CA SER A 16 17.62 -30.40 33.53
C SER A 16 18.75 -29.44 33.15
N ASN A 17 18.61 -28.72 32.01
CA ASN A 17 19.60 -27.77 31.50
C ASN A 17 18.97 -26.41 31.16
N PRO A 18 18.53 -25.63 32.15
CA PRO A 18 17.74 -24.42 31.93
C PRO A 18 18.50 -23.35 31.12
N LEU A 19 19.80 -23.17 31.35
CA LEU A 19 20.61 -22.19 30.63
C LEU A 19 20.69 -22.49 29.12
N ARG A 20 20.90 -23.76 28.76
CA ARG A 20 20.98 -24.19 27.37
C ARG A 20 19.62 -24.09 26.67
N SER A 21 18.56 -24.52 27.35
CA SER A 21 17.19 -24.43 26.84
C SER A 21 16.76 -22.98 26.61
N VAL A 22 17.07 -22.07 27.54
CA VAL A 22 16.73 -20.64 27.39
C VAL A 22 17.54 -19.99 26.28
N LEU A 23 18.86 -20.23 26.22
CA LEU A 23 19.71 -19.59 25.21
C LEU A 23 19.34 -20.01 23.78
N THR A 24 18.96 -21.28 23.58
CA THR A 24 18.49 -21.77 22.28
C THR A 24 17.13 -21.19 21.89
N LEU A 25 16.20 -21.07 22.85
CA LEU A 25 14.91 -20.41 22.63
C LEU A 25 15.07 -18.93 22.26
N VAL A 26 15.93 -18.20 22.98
CA VAL A 26 16.21 -16.78 22.69
C VAL A 26 16.84 -16.62 21.32
N GLY A 27 17.81 -17.47 20.96
CA GLY A 27 18.44 -17.42 19.64
C GLY A 27 17.44 -17.60 18.50
N ILE A 28 16.55 -18.58 18.61
CA ILE A 28 15.50 -18.83 17.60
C ILE A 28 14.49 -17.68 17.56
N ALA A 29 14.04 -17.19 18.73
CA ALA A 29 13.07 -16.11 18.81
C ALA A 29 13.59 -14.80 18.19
N VAL A 30 14.83 -14.41 18.53
CA VAL A 30 15.46 -13.21 17.95
C VAL A 30 15.75 -13.39 16.46
N GLY A 31 16.21 -14.58 16.06
CA GLY A 31 16.48 -14.89 14.66
C GLY A 31 15.24 -14.76 13.78
N ILE A 32 14.12 -15.35 14.20
CA ILE A 32 12.85 -15.26 13.48
C ILE A 32 12.31 -13.82 13.50
N ALA A 33 12.42 -13.13 14.65
CA ALA A 33 11.97 -11.75 14.78
C ALA A 33 12.71 -10.81 13.81
N ALA A 34 14.04 -10.90 13.72
CA ALA A 34 14.84 -10.05 12.84
C ALA A 34 14.43 -10.19 11.37
N VAL A 35 14.21 -11.43 10.91
CA VAL A 35 13.77 -11.69 9.54
C VAL A 35 12.35 -11.15 9.32
N LEU A 36 11.43 -11.40 10.26
CA LEU A 36 10.07 -10.85 10.20
C LEU A 36 10.08 -9.33 10.09
N TYR A 37 10.87 -8.65 10.91
CA TYR A 37 10.95 -7.18 10.90
C TYR A 37 11.39 -6.65 9.54
N VAL A 38 12.48 -7.19 8.96
CA VAL A 38 13.00 -6.72 7.67
C VAL A 38 11.97 -6.92 6.56
N VAL A 39 11.29 -8.07 6.53
CA VAL A 39 10.26 -8.37 5.53
C VAL A 39 9.09 -7.41 5.65
N THR A 40 8.52 -7.29 6.85
CA THR A 40 7.34 -6.45 7.10
C THR A 40 7.65 -4.97 6.86
N LEU A 41 8.82 -4.49 7.29
CA LEU A 41 9.23 -3.10 7.08
C LEU A 41 9.43 -2.79 5.59
N GLY A 42 10.02 -3.73 4.84
CA GLY A 42 10.18 -3.61 3.39
C GLY A 42 8.83 -3.46 2.68
N GLU A 43 7.88 -4.33 3.02
CA GLU A 43 6.53 -4.28 2.47
C GLU A 43 5.80 -2.97 2.83
N ILE A 44 5.87 -2.52 4.09
CA ILE A 44 5.28 -1.25 4.52
C ILE A 44 5.88 -0.08 3.73
N THR A 45 7.20 -0.08 3.54
CA THR A 45 7.90 1.00 2.84
C THR A 45 7.47 1.08 1.38
N GLN A 46 7.41 -0.08 0.70
CA GLN A 46 6.93 -0.16 -0.68
C GLN A 46 5.49 0.35 -0.81
N ARG A 47 4.60 -0.07 0.08
CA ARG A 47 3.20 0.39 0.08
C ARG A 47 3.09 1.91 0.27
N ARG A 48 3.79 2.48 1.25
CA ARG A 48 3.78 3.94 1.48
C ARG A 48 4.34 4.73 0.31
N ILE A 49 5.41 4.24 -0.31
CA ILE A 49 5.99 4.88 -1.49
C ILE A 49 4.99 4.83 -2.66
N ASN A 50 4.32 3.70 -2.87
CA ASN A 50 3.29 3.58 -3.90
C ASN A 50 2.11 4.53 -3.64
N GLU A 51 1.60 4.62 -2.41
CA GLU A 51 0.55 5.57 -2.02
C GLU A 51 0.97 7.04 -2.26
N GLN A 52 2.23 7.37 -1.95
CA GLN A 52 2.79 8.69 -2.23
C GLN A 52 2.93 8.95 -3.73
N LEU A 53 3.37 7.97 -4.51
CA LEU A 53 3.45 8.08 -5.96
C LEU A 53 2.07 8.22 -6.61
N GLU A 54 1.07 7.47 -6.13
CA GLU A 54 -0.31 7.56 -6.60
C GLU A 54 -0.90 8.95 -6.33
N SER A 55 -0.71 9.48 -5.12
CA SER A 55 -1.15 10.82 -4.73
C SER A 55 -0.38 11.96 -5.41
N MET A 56 0.87 11.71 -5.84
CA MET A 56 1.68 12.67 -6.59
C MET A 56 1.32 12.77 -8.07
N GLY A 57 0.37 11.96 -8.57
CA GLY A 57 -0.29 12.25 -9.84
C GLY A 57 -0.50 11.08 -10.79
N SER A 58 -0.61 9.84 -10.30
CA SER A 58 -0.92 8.69 -11.16
C SER A 58 -2.35 8.73 -11.75
N ASN A 59 -3.22 9.61 -11.24
CA ASN A 59 -4.61 9.73 -11.69
C ASN A 59 -5.01 11.18 -12.00
N VAL A 60 -4.13 11.95 -12.66
CA VAL A 60 -4.44 13.33 -13.08
C VAL A 60 -5.12 13.32 -14.45
N LEU A 61 -6.41 13.62 -14.48
CA LEU A 61 -7.17 13.84 -15.72
C LEU A 61 -7.14 15.33 -16.09
N MET A 62 -6.27 15.71 -17.03
CA MET A 62 -6.17 17.10 -17.50
C MET A 62 -7.21 17.39 -18.59
N ILE A 63 -8.23 18.18 -18.26
CA ILE A 63 -9.27 18.61 -19.19
C ILE A 63 -8.94 20.01 -19.69
N ARG A 64 -8.93 20.19 -21.02
CA ARG A 64 -8.68 21.48 -21.67
C ARG A 64 -9.85 21.86 -22.57
N PRO A 65 -10.24 23.15 -22.59
CA PRO A 65 -11.34 23.59 -23.42
C PRO A 65 -10.94 23.49 -24.90
N GLY A 66 -11.86 22.98 -25.71
CA GLY A 66 -11.71 22.96 -27.17
C GLY A 66 -11.95 24.34 -27.79
N TYR A 67 -11.28 24.63 -28.90
CA TYR A 67 -11.58 25.81 -29.71
C TYR A 67 -12.48 25.41 -30.88
N SER A 68 -13.53 26.19 -31.15
CA SER A 68 -14.35 25.98 -32.34
C SER A 68 -13.56 26.36 -33.60
N ARG A 69 -13.47 25.44 -34.57
CA ARG A 69 -12.81 25.66 -35.85
C ARG A 69 -13.87 25.81 -36.93
N MET A 70 -13.97 26.99 -37.55
CA MET A 70 -14.80 27.17 -38.75
C MET A 70 -13.87 27.24 -39.97
N ARG A 71 -14.05 26.30 -40.92
CA ARG A 71 -13.26 26.21 -42.17
C ARG A 71 -11.74 26.29 -41.97
N GLY A 72 -11.20 25.58 -40.99
CA GLY A 72 -9.75 25.45 -40.79
C GLY A 72 -9.06 26.66 -40.13
N VAL A 73 -9.76 27.79 -39.95
CA VAL A 73 -9.23 28.98 -39.27
C VAL A 73 -9.64 28.97 -37.80
N ARG A 74 -8.68 29.18 -36.90
CA ARG A 74 -8.95 29.40 -35.47
C ARG A 74 -9.72 30.71 -35.32
N THR A 75 -11.02 30.62 -35.08
CA THR A 75 -11.89 31.78 -34.91
C THR A 75 -12.07 32.02 -33.41
N GLY A 76 -11.59 33.15 -32.88
CA GLY A 76 -11.72 33.49 -31.45
C GLY A 76 -13.15 33.80 -30.99
N ALA A 77 -14.14 33.69 -31.88
CA ALA A 77 -15.53 34.05 -31.62
C ALA A 77 -16.33 32.98 -30.85
N ASN A 78 -15.86 31.73 -30.81
CA ASN A 78 -16.48 30.64 -30.06
C ASN A 78 -15.41 29.92 -29.21
N VAL A 79 -15.03 30.57 -28.12
CA VAL A 79 -14.25 29.95 -27.05
C VAL A 79 -15.24 29.14 -26.20
N VAL A 80 -15.12 27.81 -26.22
CA VAL A 80 -15.87 26.97 -25.28
C VAL A 80 -15.20 27.16 -23.92
N ASN A 81 -15.85 27.88 -23.02
CA ASN A 81 -15.30 28.11 -21.69
C ASN A 81 -15.64 26.92 -20.80
N LEU A 82 -14.64 26.36 -20.11
CA LEU A 82 -14.89 25.46 -18.99
C LEU A 82 -15.37 26.31 -17.82
N THR A 83 -16.58 26.03 -17.35
CA THR A 83 -17.16 26.70 -16.19
C THR A 83 -16.99 25.87 -14.93
N LEU A 84 -17.07 26.52 -13.77
CA LEU A 84 -17.10 25.84 -12.46
C LEU A 84 -18.33 24.93 -12.28
N ALA A 85 -19.35 25.07 -13.13
CA ALA A 85 -20.49 24.15 -13.14
C ALA A 85 -20.11 22.82 -13.83
N ASP A 86 -19.41 22.88 -14.96
CA ASP A 86 -18.92 21.70 -15.69
C ASP A 86 -17.95 20.87 -14.82
N ALA A 87 -17.10 21.53 -14.04
CA ALA A 87 -16.21 20.88 -13.09
C ALA A 87 -16.97 20.04 -12.04
N ARG A 88 -18.07 20.56 -11.50
CA ARG A 88 -18.91 19.87 -10.51
C ARG A 88 -19.75 18.76 -11.12
N GLU A 89 -20.17 18.91 -12.37
CA GLU A 89 -20.92 17.87 -13.08
C GLU A 89 -20.03 16.65 -13.38
N ILE A 90 -18.76 16.88 -13.73
CA ILE A 90 -17.76 15.83 -13.93
C ILE A 90 -17.42 15.11 -12.61
N GLU A 91 -17.38 15.84 -11.50
CA GLU A 91 -17.19 15.28 -10.15
C GLU A 91 -18.38 14.38 -9.74
N GLN A 92 -19.62 14.79 -10.04
CA GLN A 92 -20.82 14.04 -9.67
C GLN A 92 -21.10 12.83 -10.59
N ALA A 93 -20.71 12.90 -11.86
CA ALA A 93 -20.96 11.83 -12.83
C ALA A 93 -19.93 10.68 -12.78
N SER A 94 -18.79 10.86 -12.11
CA SER A 94 -17.68 9.89 -12.12
C SER A 94 -17.43 9.28 -10.74
N GLN A 95 -17.69 7.98 -10.59
CA GLN A 95 -17.36 7.19 -9.39
C GLN A 95 -15.85 6.96 -9.18
N VAL A 96 -14.99 7.52 -10.03
CA VAL A 96 -13.54 7.25 -10.07
C VAL A 96 -12.68 8.51 -9.88
N ILE A 97 -13.28 9.71 -9.83
CA ILE A 97 -12.56 10.98 -9.70
C ILE A 97 -12.69 11.49 -8.26
N THR A 98 -11.56 11.51 -7.53
CA THR A 98 -11.50 11.90 -6.10
C THR A 98 -11.50 13.42 -5.87
N SER A 99 -11.19 14.23 -6.89
CA SER A 99 -11.30 15.70 -6.84
C SER A 99 -11.06 16.32 -8.22
N VAL A 100 -11.80 17.38 -8.56
CA VAL A 100 -11.62 18.23 -9.77
C VAL A 100 -10.90 19.53 -9.41
#